data_AF-A0AA38SCL0-F1
#
_entry.id   AF-A0AA38SCL0-F1
#
_cell.length_a   1.000
_cell.length_b   1.000
_cell.length_c   1.000
_cell.angle_alpha   90.00
_cell.angle_beta   90.00
_cell.angle_gamma   90.00
#
_symmetry.space_group_name_H-M   'P 1'
#
loop_
_entity.id
_entity.type
_entity.pdbx_description
1 polymer ?
#
loop_
_entity_poly.entity_id
_entity_poly.type
_entity_poly.pdbx_seq_one_letter_code
_entity_poly.pdbx_strand_id
1 'polypeptide(L)'
;MSRCQQVGRPILRSLQQSVSSRPCSAALFSTTTTRLEDVVADTTSAASSESAPPPPPSGKPTDEEWRQRRLDPNTTTLRWAEKKLIKAGTPPVGSRRRRVAIRTSENIPFEQLPYQAFQEARKILQEDRQEKLDKIVAATARLRFLKQTDPKTLQGGEAMKARRIDSARKYLDELKIQADINDPLVKRRFEDGLGDMSKPIYRHLADRRWRAMDRKIIAQRISQFFIVPDLLPKFEPTADVKLFFRGEKVSPGEILDSRITEVPPSLRVQVFDKGERLLSVAVVDADVPNTENDSFDRRCHFLAANIPWDPTKNSLPLSRVAAAGGDVAVPWLPPFSQKGAPYHRLAIFVLEHKERVDPERLKKLYGGRDGFALASLRNATQAAPVGFNMFRTVWDEGTAAVMERHAIPGAEVEFKREKYESLKPHRKARGWEAKRQGPKYKFLEKYTKRIA
;
A
#
# COMPACT_ATOMS: atom_id res chain seq x y z
N MET A 1 25.28 23.98 39.96
CA MET A 1 26.26 23.17 39.20
C MET A 1 25.96 21.70 39.39
N SER A 2 25.49 21.01 38.36
CA SER A 2 25.52 19.54 38.24
C SER A 2 25.37 19.22 36.76
N ARG A 3 26.35 18.50 36.21
CA ARG A 3 26.61 18.38 34.77
C ARG A 3 25.72 17.31 34.15
N CYS A 4 24.98 17.71 33.12
CA CYS A 4 24.34 16.82 32.15
C CYS A 4 25.42 16.05 31.37
N GLN A 5 25.35 14.72 31.34
CA GLN A 5 26.06 13.91 30.35
C GLN A 5 25.16 13.75 29.12
N GLN A 6 25.45 14.53 28.09
CA GLN A 6 24.93 14.34 26.74
C GLN A 6 25.59 13.11 26.12
N VAL A 7 24.79 12.10 25.79
CA VAL A 7 25.21 10.98 24.93
C VAL A 7 25.03 11.43 23.48
N GLY A 8 26.09 11.97 22.89
CA GLY A 8 26.18 12.27 21.47
C GLY A 8 26.54 11.01 20.68
N ARG A 9 25.66 10.61 19.75
CA ARG A 9 26.01 9.67 18.68
C ARG A 9 26.55 10.47 17.48
N PRO A 10 27.70 10.13 16.90
CA PRO A 10 28.05 10.60 15.57
C PRO A 10 27.76 9.51 14.53
N ILE A 11 26.92 9.86 13.57
CA ILE A 11 26.75 9.19 12.27
C ILE A 11 27.32 10.14 11.21
N LEU A 12 28.13 9.58 10.29
CA LEU A 12 28.59 10.07 8.97
C LEU A 12 29.85 10.95 8.85
N ARG A 13 30.92 10.34 8.32
CA ARG A 13 31.66 10.62 7.05
C ARG A 13 33.02 9.88 7.17
N SER A 14 33.50 9.12 6.20
CA SER A 14 33.81 9.53 4.83
C SER A 14 33.91 8.34 3.87
N LEU A 15 33.30 8.52 2.70
CA LEU A 15 33.70 7.92 1.42
C LEU A 15 35.13 8.36 1.09
N GLN A 16 36.01 7.41 0.72
CA GLN A 16 36.95 7.47 -0.42
C GLN A 16 37.94 6.30 -0.32
N GLN A 17 38.33 5.77 -1.48
CA GLN A 17 39.33 4.70 -1.72
C GLN A 17 38.78 3.27 -1.42
N SER A 18 38.86 2.26 -2.27
CA SER A 18 39.55 2.05 -3.55
C SER A 18 38.92 0.81 -4.20
N VAL A 19 38.39 0.92 -5.43
CA VAL A 19 37.93 -0.26 -6.19
C VAL A 19 39.10 -0.75 -7.04
N SER A 20 39.84 -1.72 -6.51
CA SER A 20 40.75 -2.58 -7.26
C SER A 20 40.08 -3.93 -7.50
N SER A 21 40.31 -4.45 -8.68
CA SER A 21 39.74 -5.63 -9.30
C SER A 21 40.14 -6.94 -8.60
N ARG A 22 39.18 -7.87 -8.44
CA ARG A 22 39.27 -9.27 -8.93
C ARG A 22 38.00 -10.07 -8.57
N PRO A 23 37.53 -10.96 -9.47
CA PRO A 23 36.30 -11.72 -9.29
C PRO A 23 36.53 -12.98 -8.44
N CYS A 24 35.66 -13.21 -7.45
CA CYS A 24 35.59 -14.47 -6.73
C CYS A 24 34.72 -15.47 -7.49
N SER A 25 35.28 -16.66 -7.61
CA SER A 25 34.82 -17.92 -8.17
C SER A 25 33.42 -18.33 -7.70
N ALA A 26 32.57 -18.67 -8.67
CA ALA A 26 31.36 -19.43 -8.44
C ALA A 26 31.72 -20.91 -8.20
N ALA A 27 31.25 -21.46 -7.09
CA ALA A 27 31.34 -22.87 -6.78
C ALA A 27 30.46 -23.68 -7.75
N LEU A 28 31.10 -24.59 -8.50
CA LEU A 28 30.45 -25.61 -9.31
C LEU A 28 30.40 -26.89 -8.47
N PHE A 29 29.21 -27.37 -8.13
CA PHE A 29 29.01 -28.74 -7.67
C PHE A 29 28.80 -29.61 -8.91
N SER A 30 29.85 -30.36 -9.27
CA SER A 30 29.80 -31.44 -10.25
C SER A 30 29.96 -32.76 -9.50
N THR A 31 28.96 -33.63 -9.61
CA THR A 31 29.09 -35.07 -9.38
C THR A 31 28.06 -35.76 -10.26
N THR A 32 28.49 -36.43 -11.34
CA THR A 32 28.20 -37.85 -11.64
C THR A 32 28.72 -38.24 -13.02
N THR A 33 29.79 -39.03 -12.99
CA THR A 33 30.10 -40.24 -13.78
C THR A 33 29.34 -40.50 -15.08
N THR A 34 30.06 -40.39 -16.20
CA THR A 34 29.72 -41.00 -17.49
C THR A 34 29.99 -42.51 -17.46
N ARG A 35 28.96 -43.32 -17.69
CA ARG A 35 29.10 -44.73 -18.11
C ARG A 35 28.98 -44.79 -19.63
N LEU A 36 29.96 -45.45 -20.24
CA LEU A 36 29.95 -45.95 -21.62
C LEU A 36 29.08 -47.20 -21.66
N GLU A 37 28.11 -47.25 -22.58
CA GLU A 37 27.58 -48.50 -23.11
C GLU A 37 27.42 -48.39 -24.62
N ASP A 38 28.07 -49.33 -25.31
CA ASP A 38 27.97 -49.65 -26.72
C ASP A 38 26.57 -50.13 -27.09
N VAL A 39 26.04 -49.70 -28.23
CA VAL A 39 24.99 -50.46 -28.93
C VAL A 39 25.33 -50.58 -30.41
N VAL A 40 25.40 -51.85 -30.80
CA VAL A 40 25.69 -52.46 -32.09
C VAL A 40 24.65 -52.06 -33.15
N ALA A 41 25.14 -51.95 -34.38
CA ALA A 41 24.36 -51.76 -35.59
C ALA A 41 23.47 -52.97 -35.89
N ASP A 42 22.22 -52.73 -36.31
CA ASP A 42 21.60 -53.60 -37.29
C ASP A 42 20.62 -52.88 -38.21
N THR A 43 20.47 -53.47 -39.38
CA THR A 43 20.09 -52.83 -40.66
C THR A 43 18.63 -53.15 -41.01
N THR A 44 17.87 -52.19 -41.56
CA THR A 44 17.05 -52.29 -42.81
C THR A 44 15.75 -51.45 -42.84
N SER A 45 15.59 -50.76 -43.98
CA SER A 45 14.35 -50.43 -44.70
C SER A 45 13.40 -49.34 -44.17
N ALA A 46 13.41 -48.17 -44.82
CA ALA A 46 12.48 -47.86 -45.94
C ALA A 46 12.65 -46.40 -46.37
N ALA A 47 12.83 -46.21 -47.68
CA ALA A 47 12.98 -44.91 -48.33
C ALA A 47 11.61 -44.23 -48.50
N SER A 48 11.54 -42.94 -48.15
CA SER A 48 10.57 -41.99 -48.68
C SER A 48 11.29 -40.68 -48.96
N SER A 49 11.33 -40.32 -50.24
CA SER A 49 11.91 -39.13 -50.82
C SER A 49 11.20 -37.85 -50.36
N GLU A 50 11.94 -36.95 -49.71
CA GLU A 50 11.55 -35.53 -49.65
C GLU A 50 12.82 -34.65 -49.62
N SER A 51 12.76 -33.58 -50.41
CA SER A 51 13.88 -32.73 -50.85
C SER A 51 14.66 -32.03 -49.73
N ALA A 52 15.98 -31.94 -49.92
CA ALA A 52 16.89 -31.19 -49.06
C ALA A 52 16.53 -29.67 -49.00
N PRO A 53 16.66 -29.02 -47.83
CA PRO A 53 16.50 -27.57 -47.72
C PRO A 53 17.69 -26.83 -48.38
N PRO A 54 17.48 -25.62 -48.94
CA PRO A 54 18.54 -24.85 -49.57
C PRO A 54 19.60 -24.38 -48.54
N PRO A 55 20.86 -24.19 -48.97
CA PRO A 55 21.94 -23.73 -48.08
C PRO A 55 21.70 -22.29 -47.60
N PRO A 56 22.20 -21.92 -46.40
CA PRO A 56 22.02 -20.57 -45.85
C PRO A 56 22.80 -19.52 -46.68
N PRO A 57 22.25 -18.31 -46.90
CA PRO A 57 22.96 -17.27 -47.62
C PRO A 57 24.15 -16.76 -46.80
N SER A 58 25.35 -16.91 -47.35
CA SER A 58 26.64 -16.46 -46.81
C SER A 58 26.90 -14.97 -47.10
N GLY A 59 26.00 -14.09 -46.67
CA GLY A 59 26.19 -12.63 -46.71
C GLY A 59 26.46 -12.09 -45.31
N LYS A 60 27.54 -11.30 -45.12
CA LYS A 60 27.70 -10.53 -43.87
C LYS A 60 26.52 -9.56 -43.78
N PRO A 61 25.77 -9.53 -42.65
CA PRO A 61 24.60 -8.67 -42.54
C PRO A 61 25.01 -7.21 -42.73
N THR A 62 24.19 -6.47 -43.47
CA THR A 62 24.40 -5.05 -43.71
C THR A 62 24.27 -4.30 -42.37
N ASP A 63 25.02 -3.22 -42.18
CA ASP A 63 25.02 -2.45 -40.92
C ASP A 63 23.61 -1.99 -40.49
N GLU A 64 22.72 -1.77 -41.45
CA GLU A 64 21.33 -1.40 -41.21
C GLU A 64 20.47 -2.57 -40.72
N GLU A 65 20.59 -3.76 -41.32
CA GLU A 65 19.89 -4.97 -40.89
C GLU A 65 20.34 -5.39 -39.48
N TRP A 66 21.63 -5.25 -39.21
CA TRP A 66 22.18 -5.46 -37.87
C TRP A 66 21.56 -4.50 -36.84
N ARG A 67 21.39 -3.23 -37.20
CA ARG A 67 20.74 -2.23 -36.33
C ARG A 67 19.27 -2.56 -36.13
N GLN A 68 18.53 -2.88 -37.20
CA GLN A 68 17.10 -3.20 -37.15
C GLN A 68 16.79 -4.42 -36.28
N ARG A 69 17.56 -5.52 -36.42
CA ARG A 69 17.41 -6.71 -35.59
C ARG A 69 17.66 -6.45 -34.09
N ARG A 70 18.41 -5.40 -33.77
CA ARG A 70 18.65 -4.95 -32.38
C ARG A 70 17.66 -3.90 -31.89
N LEU A 71 16.66 -3.54 -32.70
CA LEU A 71 15.51 -2.74 -32.30
C LEU A 71 14.32 -3.59 -31.84
N ASP A 72 14.44 -4.92 -31.71
CA ASP A 72 13.33 -5.76 -31.23
C ASP A 72 13.04 -5.54 -29.74
N PRO A 73 11.83 -5.14 -29.32
CA PRO A 73 11.52 -4.86 -27.90
C PRO A 73 11.77 -6.07 -26.97
N ASN A 74 11.63 -7.29 -27.49
CA ASN A 74 11.77 -8.53 -26.73
C ASN A 74 13.22 -9.00 -26.55
N THR A 75 14.16 -8.57 -27.40
CA THR A 75 15.55 -9.07 -27.36
C THR A 75 16.58 -7.95 -27.16
N THR A 76 16.21 -6.69 -27.34
CA THR A 76 17.13 -5.54 -27.28
C THR A 76 17.86 -5.45 -25.92
N THR A 77 19.19 -5.40 -25.91
CA THR A 77 19.98 -5.25 -24.66
C THR A 77 20.89 -4.02 -24.67
N LEU A 78 21.07 -3.39 -25.83
CA LEU A 78 21.98 -2.25 -26.01
C LEU A 78 21.30 -0.95 -25.59
N ARG A 79 21.99 -0.13 -24.80
CA ARG A 79 21.44 1.13 -24.26
C ARG A 79 20.94 2.08 -25.35
N TRP A 80 21.65 2.19 -26.48
CA TRP A 80 21.25 3.09 -27.57
C TRP A 80 19.94 2.64 -28.22
N ALA A 81 19.75 1.33 -28.39
CA ALA A 81 18.54 0.77 -28.97
C ALA A 81 17.36 0.85 -27.99
N GLU A 82 17.59 0.63 -26.68
CA GLU A 82 16.57 0.85 -25.65
C GLU A 82 16.08 2.31 -25.65
N LYS A 83 16.99 3.29 -25.72
CA LYS A 83 16.62 4.72 -25.81
C LYS A 83 15.80 5.01 -27.06
N LYS A 84 16.19 4.43 -28.21
CA LYS A 84 15.49 4.62 -29.48
C LYS A 84 14.07 4.01 -29.44
N LEU A 85 13.93 2.84 -28.84
CA LEU A 85 12.64 2.17 -28.59
C LEU A 85 11.72 2.98 -27.66
N ILE A 86 12.27 3.50 -26.56
CA ILE A 86 11.51 4.38 -25.65
C ILE A 86 11.05 5.64 -26.39
N LYS A 87 11.92 6.26 -27.19
CA LYS A 87 11.57 7.44 -27.99
C LYS A 87 10.51 7.12 -29.07
N ALA A 88 10.50 5.90 -29.59
CA ALA A 88 9.49 5.42 -30.54
C ALA A 88 8.17 4.99 -29.87
N GLY A 89 8.06 5.04 -28.53
CA GLY A 89 6.86 4.65 -27.79
C GLY A 89 6.72 3.14 -27.57
N THR A 90 7.70 2.33 -27.96
CA THR A 90 7.71 0.86 -27.80
C THR A 90 8.82 0.44 -26.82
N PRO A 91 8.67 0.69 -25.51
CA PRO A 91 9.71 0.39 -24.54
C PRO A 91 10.08 -1.11 -24.55
N PRO A 92 11.34 -1.46 -24.25
CA PRO A 92 11.78 -2.84 -24.25
C PRO A 92 11.06 -3.65 -23.16
N VAL A 93 10.69 -4.89 -23.47
CA VAL A 93 9.82 -5.71 -22.62
C VAL A 93 10.64 -6.34 -21.47
N GLY A 94 10.18 -6.12 -20.23
CA GLY A 94 10.74 -6.73 -19.02
C GLY A 94 12.16 -6.29 -18.68
N SER A 95 12.91 -7.14 -17.98
CA SER A 95 14.29 -6.87 -17.57
C SER A 95 15.30 -7.23 -18.68
N ARG A 96 16.50 -6.63 -18.63
CA ARG A 96 17.61 -7.02 -19.54
C ARG A 96 17.94 -8.51 -19.46
N ARG A 97 17.89 -9.09 -18.24
CA ARG A 97 18.10 -10.53 -18.02
C ARG A 97 17.09 -11.37 -18.81
N ARG A 98 15.80 -11.01 -18.78
CA ARG A 98 14.76 -11.68 -19.57
C ARG A 98 15.08 -11.64 -21.06
N ARG A 99 15.49 -10.47 -21.57
CA ARG A 99 15.78 -10.28 -23.00
C ARG A 99 17.02 -11.05 -23.47
N VAL A 100 18.05 -11.15 -22.62
CA VAL A 100 19.21 -12.01 -22.86
C VAL A 100 18.77 -13.46 -22.90
N ALA A 101 18.03 -13.92 -21.88
CA ALA A 101 17.56 -15.29 -21.80
C ALA A 101 16.76 -15.68 -23.06
N ILE A 102 15.79 -14.86 -23.49
CA ILE A 102 15.01 -15.12 -24.71
C ILE A 102 15.88 -15.23 -25.97
N ARG A 103 17.00 -14.51 -26.03
CA ARG A 103 17.93 -14.59 -27.16
C ARG A 103 18.79 -15.87 -27.11
N THR A 104 19.18 -16.30 -25.92
CA THR A 104 20.18 -17.37 -25.74
C THR A 104 19.57 -18.74 -25.47
N SER A 105 18.40 -18.79 -24.84
CA SER A 105 17.72 -20.03 -24.48
C SER A 105 16.73 -20.46 -25.54
N GLU A 106 16.41 -21.74 -25.55
CA GLU A 106 15.33 -22.30 -26.35
C GLU A 106 13.97 -21.72 -25.91
N ASN A 107 13.07 -21.52 -26.86
CA ASN A 107 11.75 -20.92 -26.63
C ASN A 107 10.73 -21.96 -26.11
N ILE A 108 11.09 -22.66 -25.04
CA ILE A 108 10.23 -23.69 -24.42
C ILE A 108 9.31 -23.01 -23.38
N PRO A 109 8.00 -23.29 -23.39
CA PRO A 109 7.09 -22.83 -22.33
C PRO A 109 7.56 -23.27 -20.95
N PHE A 110 7.44 -22.39 -19.95
CA PHE A 110 7.91 -22.65 -18.58
C PHE A 110 7.39 -23.98 -18.00
N GLU A 111 6.16 -24.35 -18.34
CA GLU A 111 5.52 -25.57 -17.84
C GLU A 111 6.03 -26.86 -18.52
N GLN A 112 6.67 -26.75 -19.68
CA GLN A 112 7.20 -27.85 -20.50
C GLN A 112 8.70 -28.06 -20.31
N LEU A 113 9.33 -27.37 -19.34
CA LEU A 113 10.75 -27.54 -19.08
C LEU A 113 11.05 -28.98 -18.63
N PRO A 114 12.00 -29.69 -19.25
CA PRO A 114 12.21 -31.13 -19.06
C PRO A 114 13.01 -31.45 -17.77
N TYR A 115 12.58 -30.90 -16.64
CA TYR A 115 13.11 -31.24 -15.33
C TYR A 115 12.22 -32.30 -14.67
N GLN A 116 12.78 -33.47 -14.34
CA GLN A 116 12.04 -34.62 -13.82
C GLN A 116 11.17 -34.26 -12.61
N ALA A 117 11.78 -33.77 -11.52
CA ALA A 117 11.06 -33.43 -10.29
C ALA A 117 9.98 -32.35 -10.51
N PHE A 118 10.20 -31.44 -11.45
CA PHE A 118 9.21 -30.40 -11.79
C PHE A 118 8.00 -30.99 -12.52
N GLN A 119 8.22 -31.90 -13.48
CA GLN A 119 7.14 -32.55 -14.22
C GLN A 119 6.35 -33.54 -13.35
N GLU A 120 7.03 -34.31 -12.50
CA GLU A 120 6.37 -35.20 -11.52
C GLU A 120 5.51 -34.40 -10.54
N ALA A 121 6.04 -33.32 -9.97
CA ALA A 121 5.26 -32.45 -9.10
C ALA A 121 4.06 -31.83 -9.83
N ARG A 122 4.23 -31.42 -11.09
CA ARG A 122 3.15 -30.86 -11.90
C ARG A 122 2.05 -31.88 -12.17
N LYS A 123 2.39 -33.16 -12.37
CA LYS A 123 1.41 -34.25 -12.52
C LYS A 123 0.55 -34.37 -11.26
N ILE A 124 1.16 -34.40 -10.08
CA ILE A 124 0.44 -34.44 -8.80
C ILE A 124 -0.51 -33.24 -8.66
N LEU A 125 -0.05 -32.03 -9.01
CA LEU A 125 -0.88 -30.83 -8.95
C LEU A 125 -2.03 -30.83 -9.97
N GLN A 126 -1.83 -31.44 -11.14
CA GLN A 126 -2.90 -31.59 -12.15
C GLN A 126 -3.99 -32.55 -11.67
N GLU A 127 -3.59 -33.67 -11.05
CA GLU A 127 -4.52 -34.63 -10.45
C GLU A 127 -5.32 -33.98 -9.31
N ASP A 128 -4.65 -33.30 -8.36
CA ASP A 128 -5.31 -32.57 -7.27
C ASP A 128 -6.27 -31.51 -7.78
N ARG A 129 -5.88 -30.77 -8.83
CA ARG A 129 -6.73 -29.76 -9.48
C ARG A 129 -7.97 -30.39 -10.10
N GLN A 130 -7.84 -31.54 -10.77
CA GLN A 130 -8.99 -32.24 -11.34
C GLN A 130 -9.99 -32.63 -10.26
N GLU A 131 -9.52 -33.16 -9.12
CA GLU A 131 -10.40 -33.44 -7.99
C GLU A 131 -11.13 -32.20 -7.46
N LYS A 132 -10.44 -31.04 -7.41
CA LYS A 132 -11.09 -29.78 -6.98
C LYS A 132 -12.12 -29.32 -8.00
N LEU A 133 -11.87 -29.50 -9.30
CA LEU A 133 -12.85 -29.20 -10.35
C LEU A 133 -14.11 -30.06 -10.20
N ASP A 134 -13.96 -31.36 -9.95
CA ASP A 134 -15.08 -32.26 -9.74
C ASP A 134 -15.89 -31.85 -8.48
N LYS A 135 -15.19 -31.47 -7.40
CA LYS A 135 -15.82 -30.91 -6.19
C LYS A 135 -16.53 -29.58 -6.46
N ILE A 136 -16.00 -28.72 -7.34
CA ILE A 136 -16.66 -27.48 -7.77
C ILE A 136 -17.95 -27.79 -8.52
N VAL A 137 -17.94 -28.78 -9.42
CA VAL A 137 -19.15 -29.21 -10.13
C VAL A 137 -20.21 -29.69 -9.13
N ALA A 138 -19.84 -30.56 -8.19
CA ALA A 138 -20.75 -31.03 -7.14
C ALA A 138 -21.28 -29.88 -6.25
N ALA A 139 -20.41 -28.97 -5.82
CA ALA A 139 -20.78 -27.82 -5.00
C ALA A 139 -21.69 -26.83 -5.75
N THR A 140 -21.45 -26.60 -7.03
CA THR A 140 -22.32 -25.75 -7.86
C THR A 140 -23.69 -26.38 -8.07
N ALA A 141 -23.78 -27.70 -8.29
CA ALA A 141 -25.03 -28.43 -8.37
C ALA A 141 -25.81 -28.33 -7.05
N ARG A 142 -25.14 -28.55 -5.91
CA ARG A 142 -25.73 -28.36 -4.58
C ARG A 142 -26.24 -26.95 -4.35
N LEU A 143 -25.50 -25.93 -4.79
CA LEU A 143 -25.90 -24.53 -4.67
C LEU A 143 -27.10 -24.18 -5.57
N ARG A 144 -27.18 -24.77 -6.77
CA ARG A 144 -28.37 -24.65 -7.65
C ARG A 144 -29.59 -25.29 -7.00
N PHE A 145 -29.44 -26.50 -6.48
CA PHE A 145 -30.49 -27.21 -5.76
C PHE A 145 -31.01 -26.39 -4.57
N LEU A 146 -30.12 -25.92 -3.69
CA LEU A 146 -30.49 -25.10 -2.53
C LEU A 146 -31.20 -23.79 -2.89
N LYS A 147 -30.94 -23.20 -4.06
CA LYS A 147 -31.66 -22.02 -4.53
C LYS A 147 -33.09 -22.35 -4.93
N GLN A 148 -33.30 -23.48 -5.60
CA GLN A 148 -34.61 -23.95 -6.08
C GLN A 148 -35.47 -24.54 -4.96
N THR A 149 -34.89 -25.09 -3.89
CA THR A 149 -35.67 -25.64 -2.77
C THR A 149 -36.51 -24.58 -2.08
N ASP A 150 -37.80 -24.85 -1.85
CA ASP A 150 -38.68 -23.92 -1.15
C ASP A 150 -38.32 -23.75 0.33
N PRO A 151 -38.38 -22.52 0.88
CA PRO A 151 -38.05 -22.27 2.28
C PRO A 151 -38.91 -23.05 3.28
N LYS A 152 -40.15 -23.40 2.91
CA LYS A 152 -41.12 -24.08 3.78
C LYS A 152 -40.78 -25.54 4.07
N THR A 153 -40.01 -26.18 3.18
CA THR A 153 -39.60 -27.58 3.36
C THR A 153 -38.42 -27.72 4.32
N LEU A 154 -37.71 -26.63 4.59
CA LEU A 154 -36.58 -26.59 5.52
C LEU A 154 -37.08 -26.24 6.93
N GLN A 155 -36.77 -27.08 7.91
CA GLN A 155 -36.89 -26.69 9.32
C GLN A 155 -36.06 -25.41 9.53
N GLY A 156 -36.64 -24.33 10.06
CA GLY A 156 -35.95 -23.04 10.20
C GLY A 156 -36.09 -22.07 9.02
N GLY A 157 -36.91 -22.41 8.02
CA GLY A 157 -37.44 -21.47 7.04
C GLY A 157 -36.39 -20.75 6.19
N GLU A 158 -36.67 -19.49 5.85
CA GLU A 158 -35.84 -18.66 4.96
C GLU A 158 -34.45 -18.36 5.54
N ALA A 159 -34.36 -18.14 6.85
CA ALA A 159 -33.09 -17.86 7.52
C ALA A 159 -32.11 -19.05 7.40
N MET A 160 -32.58 -20.29 7.57
CA MET A 160 -31.74 -21.47 7.38
C MET A 160 -31.32 -21.61 5.92
N LYS A 161 -32.25 -21.41 4.97
CA LYS A 161 -31.95 -21.44 3.53
C LYS A 161 -30.84 -20.45 3.17
N ALA A 162 -30.96 -19.20 3.62
CA ALA A 162 -29.97 -18.15 3.39
C ALA A 162 -28.59 -18.52 3.96
N ARG A 163 -28.54 -19.06 5.20
CA ARG A 163 -27.29 -19.54 5.80
C ARG A 163 -26.65 -20.68 5.01
N ARG A 164 -27.43 -21.69 4.60
CA ARG A 164 -26.92 -22.82 3.79
C ARG A 164 -26.40 -22.36 2.44
N ILE A 165 -27.07 -21.40 1.79
CA ILE A 165 -26.60 -20.80 0.54
C ILE A 165 -25.29 -20.04 0.77
N ASP A 166 -25.17 -19.26 1.84
CA ASP A 166 -23.94 -18.53 2.16
C ASP A 166 -22.76 -19.47 2.44
N SER A 167 -22.96 -20.52 3.25
CA SER A 167 -21.96 -21.56 3.48
C SER A 167 -21.54 -22.27 2.19
N ALA A 168 -22.51 -22.63 1.33
CA ALA A 168 -22.21 -23.26 0.05
C ALA A 168 -21.44 -22.32 -0.91
N ARG A 169 -21.73 -21.01 -0.88
CA ARG A 169 -20.99 -20.00 -1.64
C ARG A 169 -19.55 -19.86 -1.17
N LYS A 170 -19.33 -19.78 0.15
CA LYS A 170 -17.99 -19.69 0.74
C LYS A 170 -17.15 -20.91 0.39
N TYR A 171 -17.71 -22.11 0.58
CA TYR A 171 -17.03 -23.36 0.22
C TYR A 171 -16.68 -23.43 -1.27
N LEU A 172 -17.58 -22.99 -2.14
CA LEU A 172 -17.32 -22.93 -3.59
C LEU A 172 -16.19 -21.93 -3.92
N ASP A 173 -16.17 -20.76 -3.31
CA ASP A 173 -15.10 -19.77 -3.51
C ASP A 173 -13.75 -20.29 -2.97
N GLU A 174 -13.73 -21.00 -1.85
CA GLU A 174 -12.54 -21.69 -1.32
C GLU A 174 -12.01 -22.76 -2.28
N LEU A 175 -12.88 -23.62 -2.81
CA LEU A 175 -12.48 -24.64 -3.79
C LEU A 175 -11.89 -24.03 -5.06
N LYS A 176 -12.46 -22.91 -5.55
CA LYS A 176 -11.90 -22.17 -6.70
C LYS A 176 -10.50 -21.64 -6.41
N ILE A 177 -10.24 -21.19 -5.19
CA ILE A 177 -8.89 -20.74 -4.79
C ILE A 177 -7.96 -21.94 -4.73
N GLN A 178 -8.35 -23.04 -4.07
CA GLN A 178 -7.54 -24.24 -3.93
C GLN A 178 -7.17 -24.88 -5.28
N ALA A 179 -8.06 -24.84 -6.28
CA ALA A 179 -7.80 -25.38 -7.59
C ALA A 179 -6.62 -24.70 -8.33
N ASP A 180 -6.39 -23.40 -8.09
CA ASP A 180 -5.40 -22.61 -8.82
C ASP A 180 -4.25 -22.08 -7.93
N ILE A 181 -4.29 -22.29 -6.60
CA ILE A 181 -3.29 -21.75 -5.65
C ILE A 181 -1.87 -22.30 -5.88
N ASN A 182 -1.78 -23.55 -6.35
CA ASN A 182 -0.53 -24.24 -6.59
C ASN A 182 -0.05 -24.11 -8.05
N ASP A 183 -0.78 -23.39 -8.91
CA ASP A 183 -0.35 -23.17 -10.29
C ASP A 183 0.84 -22.18 -10.33
N PRO A 184 2.02 -22.60 -10.83
CA PRO A 184 3.19 -21.74 -10.88
C PRO A 184 3.02 -20.53 -11.83
N LEU A 185 2.20 -20.65 -12.88
CA LEU A 185 1.92 -19.55 -13.80
C LEU A 185 1.04 -18.49 -13.15
N VAL A 186 0.07 -18.89 -12.32
CA VAL A 186 -0.76 -17.97 -11.54
C VAL A 186 0.10 -17.20 -10.54
N LYS A 187 0.98 -17.89 -9.80
CA LYS A 187 1.93 -17.24 -8.90
C LYS A 187 2.80 -16.23 -9.65
N ARG A 188 3.38 -16.61 -10.79
CA ARG A 188 4.21 -15.72 -11.62
C ARG A 188 3.42 -14.47 -12.06
N ARG A 189 2.22 -14.65 -12.63
CA ARG A 189 1.37 -13.52 -13.07
C ARG A 189 1.02 -12.58 -11.93
N PHE A 190 0.76 -13.12 -10.74
CA PHE A 190 0.51 -12.32 -9.54
C PHE A 190 1.74 -11.51 -9.11
N GLU A 191 2.91 -12.15 -9.04
CA GLU A 191 4.17 -11.51 -8.64
C GLU A 191 4.60 -10.43 -9.65
N ASP A 192 4.34 -10.64 -10.94
CA ASP A 192 4.57 -9.68 -12.02
C ASP A 192 3.55 -8.51 -12.02
N GLY A 193 2.47 -8.59 -11.23
CA GLY A 193 1.42 -7.56 -11.18
C GLY A 193 0.43 -7.60 -12.35
N LEU A 194 0.42 -8.69 -13.13
CA LEU A 194 -0.48 -8.94 -14.26
C LEU A 194 -1.67 -9.83 -13.87
N GLY A 195 -1.90 -10.01 -12.57
CA GLY A 195 -3.02 -10.78 -12.03
C GLY A 195 -4.35 -10.08 -12.26
N ASP A 196 -5.35 -10.85 -12.69
CA ASP A 196 -6.70 -10.36 -12.91
C ASP A 196 -7.51 -10.38 -11.60
N MET A 197 -7.71 -9.21 -11.01
CA MET A 197 -8.42 -9.08 -9.73
C MET A 197 -9.91 -9.43 -9.80
N SER A 198 -10.49 -9.68 -10.98
CA SER A 198 -11.84 -10.24 -11.07
C SER A 198 -11.88 -11.68 -10.52
N LYS A 199 -10.79 -12.45 -10.69
CA LYS A 199 -10.70 -13.84 -10.25
C LYS A 199 -10.38 -13.94 -8.75
N PRO A 200 -10.98 -14.92 -8.04
CA PRO A 200 -10.81 -15.04 -6.59
C PRO A 200 -9.37 -15.35 -6.18
N ILE A 201 -8.61 -16.09 -6.99
CA ILE A 201 -7.24 -16.47 -6.66
C ILE A 201 -6.30 -15.28 -6.52
N TYR A 202 -6.34 -14.32 -7.46
CA TYR A 202 -5.48 -13.13 -7.40
C TYR A 202 -5.86 -12.22 -6.22
N ARG A 203 -7.15 -12.09 -5.92
CA ARG A 203 -7.61 -11.36 -4.74
C ARG A 203 -7.16 -12.00 -3.44
N HIS A 204 -7.24 -13.33 -3.34
CA HIS A 204 -6.75 -14.07 -2.18
C HIS A 204 -5.22 -13.90 -2.00
N LEU A 205 -4.44 -14.01 -3.08
CA LEU A 205 -3.00 -13.78 -3.04
C LEU A 205 -2.65 -12.33 -2.65
N ALA A 206 -3.42 -11.35 -3.15
CA ALA A 206 -3.27 -9.94 -2.78
C ALA A 206 -3.57 -9.70 -1.30
N ASP A 207 -4.67 -10.26 -0.78
CA ASP A 207 -5.06 -10.16 0.64
C ASP A 207 -3.98 -10.79 1.53
N ARG A 208 -3.49 -11.98 1.15
CA ARG A 208 -2.41 -12.66 1.87
C ARG A 208 -1.13 -11.82 1.93
N ARG A 209 -0.73 -11.22 0.80
CA ARG A 209 0.45 -10.34 0.71
C ARG A 209 0.27 -9.08 1.56
N TRP A 210 -0.91 -8.47 1.52
CA TRP A 210 -1.22 -7.27 2.30
C TRP A 210 -1.24 -7.56 3.82
N ARG A 211 -1.87 -8.66 4.25
CA ARG A 211 -1.90 -9.11 5.65
C ARG A 211 -0.52 -9.45 6.21
N ALA A 212 0.41 -9.89 5.35
CA ALA A 212 1.75 -10.26 5.77
C ALA A 212 2.54 -9.07 6.35
N MET A 213 2.37 -7.86 5.77
CA MET A 213 3.15 -6.67 6.14
C MET A 213 2.32 -5.38 6.20
N ASP A 214 1.78 -4.91 5.08
CA ASP A 214 1.14 -3.58 4.97
C ASP A 214 0.01 -3.38 6.00
N ARG A 215 -0.85 -4.40 6.21
CA ARG A 215 -1.90 -4.35 7.24
C ARG A 215 -1.34 -4.18 8.64
N LYS A 216 -0.21 -4.82 8.97
CA LYS A 216 0.42 -4.72 10.30
C LYS A 216 0.99 -3.33 10.54
N ILE A 217 1.57 -2.72 9.50
CA ILE A 217 2.05 -1.33 9.55
C ILE A 217 0.87 -0.41 9.83
N ILE A 218 -0.23 -0.54 9.08
CA ILE A 218 -1.42 0.29 9.29
C ILE A 218 -2.03 0.06 10.68
N ALA A 219 -2.16 -1.18 11.14
CA ALA A 219 -2.68 -1.50 12.47
C ALA A 219 -1.81 -0.88 13.58
N GLN A 220 -0.48 -0.94 13.43
CA GLN A 220 0.45 -0.27 14.35
C GLN A 220 0.24 1.25 14.35
N ARG A 221 0.02 1.86 13.18
CA ARG A 221 -0.17 3.32 13.06
C ARG A 221 -1.50 3.76 13.67
N ILE A 222 -2.56 2.98 13.48
CA ILE A 222 -3.87 3.24 14.10
C ILE A 222 -3.76 3.27 15.63
N SER A 223 -3.05 2.31 16.24
CA SER A 223 -2.87 2.27 17.69
C SER A 223 -1.87 3.31 18.20
N GLN A 224 -0.71 3.46 17.54
CA GLN A 224 0.34 4.39 17.94
C GLN A 224 -0.12 5.85 17.90
N PHE A 225 -0.93 6.20 16.90
CA PHE A 225 -1.47 7.55 16.73
C PHE A 225 -2.86 7.70 17.31
N PHE A 226 -3.32 6.80 18.19
CA PHE A 226 -4.61 6.90 18.90
C PHE A 226 -5.82 7.18 18.00
N ILE A 227 -5.77 6.77 16.73
CA ILE A 227 -6.90 6.90 15.80
C ILE A 227 -8.11 6.15 16.34
N VAL A 228 -7.83 5.01 16.97
CA VAL A 228 -8.69 4.36 17.95
C VAL A 228 -8.09 4.67 19.33
N PRO A 229 -8.83 5.28 20.27
CA PRO A 229 -10.28 5.48 20.28
C PRO A 229 -10.76 6.84 19.72
N ASP A 230 -9.89 7.78 19.36
CA ASP A 230 -10.27 9.18 19.14
C ASP A 230 -11.34 9.34 18.05
N LEU A 231 -11.13 8.76 16.87
CA LEU A 231 -12.02 8.92 15.71
C LEU A 231 -13.07 7.81 15.62
N LEU A 232 -12.70 6.58 16.03
CA LEU A 232 -13.58 5.42 16.07
C LEU A 232 -13.31 4.57 17.31
N PRO A 233 -14.36 3.98 17.93
CA PRO A 233 -14.19 3.15 19.12
C PRO A 233 -13.49 1.81 18.82
N LYS A 234 -13.72 1.24 17.64
CA LYS A 234 -13.06 0.04 17.14
C LYS A 234 -12.92 0.16 15.63
N PHE A 235 -11.76 -0.23 15.11
CA PHE A 235 -11.54 -0.25 13.67
C PHE A 235 -10.45 -1.25 13.29
N GLU A 236 -10.77 -2.11 12.33
CA GLU A 236 -9.83 -3.04 11.70
C GLU A 236 -9.95 -2.88 10.18
N PRO A 237 -8.89 -2.45 9.48
CA PRO A 237 -8.92 -2.32 8.03
C PRO A 237 -9.16 -3.69 7.37
N THR A 238 -10.01 -3.69 6.35
CA THR A 238 -10.30 -4.83 5.44
C THR A 238 -9.87 -4.55 4.01
N ALA A 239 -9.58 -3.30 3.64
CA ALA A 239 -9.05 -2.90 2.35
C ALA A 239 -7.68 -2.21 2.48
N ASP A 240 -6.82 -2.39 1.48
CA ASP A 240 -5.54 -1.67 1.41
C ASP A 240 -5.76 -0.28 0.83
N VAL A 241 -5.17 0.74 1.46
CA VAL A 241 -5.24 2.13 1.01
C VAL A 241 -3.82 2.70 1.01
N LYS A 242 -3.32 3.04 -0.16
CA LYS A 242 -1.99 3.67 -0.33
C LYS A 242 -2.15 5.10 -0.81
N LEU A 243 -1.44 6.00 -0.16
CA LEU A 243 -1.52 7.43 -0.40
C LEU A 243 -0.39 7.90 -1.33
N PHE A 244 -0.74 8.74 -2.30
CA PHE A 244 0.21 9.36 -3.20
C PHE A 244 -0.03 10.86 -3.33
N PHE A 245 1.03 11.65 -3.21
CA PHE A 245 1.00 13.08 -3.54
C PHE A 245 1.96 13.33 -4.70
N ARG A 246 1.51 14.06 -5.72
CA ARG A 246 2.33 14.40 -6.91
C ARG A 246 3.02 13.18 -7.58
N GLY A 247 2.43 11.99 -7.46
CA GLY A 247 2.95 10.74 -8.00
C GLY A 247 3.87 9.96 -7.06
N GLU A 248 4.29 10.54 -5.94
CA GLU A 248 5.15 9.90 -4.94
C GLU A 248 4.33 9.20 -3.86
N LYS A 249 4.76 7.99 -3.48
CA LYS A 249 4.11 7.21 -2.44
C LYS A 249 4.49 7.74 -1.07
N VAL A 250 3.49 8.06 -0.26
CA VAL A 250 3.70 8.51 1.13
C VAL A 250 3.61 7.32 2.09
N SER A 251 4.51 7.32 3.08
CA SER A 251 4.49 6.32 4.14
C SER A 251 3.39 6.62 5.17
N PRO A 252 2.69 5.61 5.71
CA PRO A 252 1.64 5.86 6.70
C PRO A 252 2.18 6.56 7.96
N GLY A 253 1.61 7.73 8.25
CA GLY A 253 2.01 8.59 9.37
C GLY A 253 3.25 9.44 9.09
N GLU A 254 3.69 9.60 7.85
CA GLU A 254 4.77 10.52 7.50
C GLU A 254 4.35 11.99 7.71
N ILE A 255 5.29 12.86 8.09
CA ILE A 255 5.06 14.31 8.17
C ILE A 255 5.36 14.90 6.79
N LEU A 256 4.39 15.58 6.19
CA LEU A 256 4.52 16.18 4.87
C LEU A 256 4.56 17.71 4.95
N ASP A 257 5.31 18.31 4.01
CA ASP A 257 5.35 19.75 3.75
C ASP A 257 3.99 20.22 3.20
N SER A 258 3.50 21.34 3.73
CA SER A 258 2.27 22.01 3.34
C SER A 258 2.16 22.24 1.82
N ARG A 259 3.31 22.53 1.16
CA ARG A 259 3.39 22.74 -0.30
C ARG A 259 3.07 21.46 -1.07
N ILE A 260 3.44 20.30 -0.53
CA ILE A 260 3.17 19.00 -1.17
C ILE A 260 1.69 18.66 -1.03
N THR A 261 1.12 18.89 0.17
CA THR A 261 -0.27 18.55 0.51
C THR A 261 -1.30 19.60 0.08
N GLU A 262 -0.87 20.68 -0.56
CA GLU A 262 -1.77 21.69 -1.12
C GLU A 262 -2.73 21.09 -2.14
N VAL A 263 -2.28 20.14 -2.95
CA VAL A 263 -3.08 19.50 -4.00
C VAL A 263 -3.72 18.21 -3.45
N PRO A 264 -4.98 17.88 -3.81
CA PRO A 264 -5.61 16.63 -3.39
C PRO A 264 -4.79 15.39 -3.76
N PRO A 265 -4.67 14.40 -2.87
CA PRO A 265 -3.90 13.19 -3.12
C PRO A 265 -4.59 12.25 -4.12
N SER A 266 -3.82 11.25 -4.56
CA SER A 266 -4.34 10.06 -5.23
C SER A 266 -4.27 8.86 -4.29
N LEU A 267 -5.39 8.16 -4.15
CA LEU A 267 -5.49 6.95 -3.36
C LEU A 267 -5.37 5.74 -4.27
N ARG A 268 -4.59 4.73 -3.88
CA ARG A 268 -4.70 3.39 -4.44
C ARG A 268 -5.42 2.51 -3.45
N VAL A 269 -6.68 2.20 -3.76
CA VAL A 269 -7.56 1.41 -2.92
C VAL A 269 -7.68 0.02 -3.52
N GLN A 270 -7.29 -1.01 -2.77
CA GLN A 270 -7.48 -2.41 -3.18
C GLN A 270 -8.46 -3.09 -2.23
N VAL A 271 -9.58 -3.54 -2.80
CA VAL A 271 -10.55 -4.40 -2.11
C VAL A 271 -10.29 -5.86 -2.49
N PHE A 272 -10.50 -6.78 -1.54
CA PHE A 272 -10.23 -8.21 -1.73
C PHE A 272 -11.50 -9.04 -1.96
N ASP A 273 -12.66 -8.47 -1.61
CA ASP A 273 -13.97 -9.10 -1.84
C ASP A 273 -14.46 -8.90 -3.28
N LYS A 274 -15.43 -9.72 -3.70
CA LYS A 274 -16.04 -9.61 -5.04
C LYS A 274 -17.14 -8.56 -5.05
N GLY A 275 -17.51 -8.13 -6.26
CA GLY A 275 -18.68 -7.30 -6.50
C GLY A 275 -18.36 -5.81 -6.50
N GLU A 276 -19.27 -5.07 -7.12
CA GLU A 276 -19.29 -3.62 -7.12
C GLU A 276 -19.86 -3.11 -5.80
N ARG A 277 -19.33 -1.98 -5.34
CA ARG A 277 -19.75 -1.32 -4.11
C ARG A 277 -19.64 0.18 -4.26
N LEU A 278 -20.29 0.91 -3.36
CA LEU A 278 -20.13 2.35 -3.27
C LEU A 278 -19.24 2.69 -2.09
N LEU A 279 -18.21 3.50 -2.37
CA LEU A 279 -17.28 3.99 -1.37
C LEU A 279 -17.54 5.46 -1.06
N SER A 280 -17.28 5.82 0.18
CA SER A 280 -17.16 7.19 0.65
C SER A 280 -15.75 7.40 1.19
N VAL A 281 -15.14 8.55 0.88
CA VAL A 281 -13.82 8.93 1.38
C VAL A 281 -13.96 10.18 2.23
N ALA A 282 -13.48 10.10 3.47
CA ALA A 282 -13.45 11.21 4.40
C ALA A 282 -12.00 11.46 4.86
N VAL A 283 -11.55 12.71 4.77
CA VAL A 283 -10.26 13.16 5.29
C VAL A 283 -10.52 14.08 6.48
N VAL A 284 -10.03 13.68 7.64
CA VAL A 284 -10.33 14.31 8.93
C VAL A 284 -9.02 14.72 9.59
N ASP A 285 -8.94 15.99 9.98
CA ASP A 285 -7.95 16.49 10.92
C ASP A 285 -8.50 16.31 12.33
N ALA A 286 -7.77 15.61 13.19
CA ALA A 286 -8.20 15.26 14.54
C ALA A 286 -7.69 16.21 15.63
N ASP A 287 -6.77 17.12 15.29
CA ASP A 287 -5.97 17.86 16.27
C ASP A 287 -6.06 19.38 16.06
N VAL A 288 -7.23 19.89 15.66
CA VAL A 288 -7.42 21.34 15.48
C VAL A 288 -7.52 22.00 16.84
N PRO A 289 -6.63 22.92 17.23
CA PRO A 289 -6.65 23.51 18.56
C PRO A 289 -7.88 24.41 18.77
N ASN A 290 -8.59 24.21 19.88
CA ASN A 290 -9.66 25.06 20.36
C ASN A 290 -9.26 25.70 21.69
N THR A 291 -8.91 26.99 21.64
CA THR A 291 -8.48 27.77 22.79
C THR A 291 -9.59 28.11 23.77
N GLU A 292 -10.85 28.14 23.32
CA GLU A 292 -11.98 28.52 24.17
C GLU A 292 -12.29 27.41 25.19
N ASN A 293 -12.17 26.16 24.74
CA ASN A 293 -12.46 24.97 25.54
C ASN A 293 -11.21 24.25 26.07
N ASP A 294 -10.01 24.79 25.81
CA ASP A 294 -8.71 24.16 26.10
C ASP A 294 -8.65 22.68 25.64
N SER A 295 -9.08 22.46 24.40
CA SER A 295 -9.24 21.11 23.83
C SER A 295 -8.87 21.07 22.34
N PHE A 296 -8.99 19.89 21.75
CA PHE A 296 -8.85 19.72 20.30
C PHE A 296 -10.20 19.39 19.67
N ASP A 297 -10.49 20.08 18.57
CA ASP A 297 -11.61 19.83 17.69
C ASP A 297 -11.20 19.09 16.42
N ARG A 298 -12.21 18.72 15.64
CA ARG A 298 -12.06 17.95 14.42
C ARG A 298 -12.54 18.75 13.22
N ARG A 299 -11.80 18.65 12.12
CA ARG A 299 -12.15 19.33 10.87
C ARG A 299 -12.13 18.40 9.69
N CYS A 300 -13.15 18.50 8.84
CA CYS A 300 -13.22 17.76 7.58
C CYS A 300 -12.47 18.52 6.47
N HIS A 301 -11.39 17.93 6.00
CA HIS A 301 -10.62 18.46 4.87
C HIS A 301 -11.21 18.03 3.52
N PHE A 302 -11.84 16.86 3.46
CA PHE A 302 -12.45 16.34 2.23
C PHE A 302 -13.53 15.31 2.55
N LEU A 303 -14.64 15.35 1.82
CA LEU A 303 -15.69 14.35 1.88
C LEU A 303 -16.28 14.12 0.49
N ALA A 304 -16.23 12.87 0.03
CA ALA A 304 -16.93 12.43 -1.15
C ALA A 304 -17.63 11.09 -0.90
N ALA A 305 -18.77 10.88 -1.55
CA ALA A 305 -19.61 9.69 -1.40
C ALA A 305 -19.96 9.09 -2.77
N ASN A 306 -20.62 7.94 -2.76
CA ASN A 306 -21.15 7.28 -3.96
C ASN A 306 -20.11 6.93 -5.02
N ILE A 307 -18.87 6.67 -4.63
CA ILE A 307 -17.79 6.34 -5.57
C ILE A 307 -17.94 4.86 -5.98
N PRO A 308 -18.27 4.53 -7.24
CA PRO A 308 -18.42 3.15 -7.67
C PRO A 308 -17.06 2.46 -7.74
N TRP A 309 -16.89 1.41 -6.95
CA TRP A 309 -15.63 0.69 -6.80
C TRP A 309 -15.79 -0.81 -6.97
N ASP A 310 -14.76 -1.44 -7.51
CA ASP A 310 -14.68 -2.86 -7.77
C ASP A 310 -13.20 -3.28 -7.60
N PRO A 311 -12.90 -4.58 -7.42
CA PRO A 311 -11.53 -5.02 -7.14
C PRO A 311 -10.54 -4.82 -8.30
N THR A 312 -10.99 -4.52 -9.52
CA THR A 312 -10.10 -4.28 -10.67
C THR A 312 -9.61 -2.83 -10.76
N LYS A 313 -10.32 -1.89 -10.12
CA LYS A 313 -9.89 -0.50 -10.01
C LYS A 313 -8.83 -0.35 -8.92
N ASN A 314 -7.74 0.32 -9.29
CA ASN A 314 -6.57 0.46 -8.42
C ASN A 314 -6.23 1.91 -8.07
N SER A 315 -6.80 2.91 -8.74
CA SER A 315 -6.40 4.31 -8.60
C SER A 315 -7.62 5.23 -8.53
N LEU A 316 -7.69 6.03 -7.46
CA LEU A 316 -8.72 7.00 -7.15
C LEU A 316 -8.05 8.36 -6.88
N PRO A 317 -7.79 9.18 -7.91
CA PRO A 317 -7.37 10.56 -7.73
C PRO A 317 -8.52 11.39 -7.14
N LEU A 318 -8.32 12.00 -5.96
CA LEU A 318 -9.39 12.74 -5.28
C LEU A 318 -9.85 13.98 -6.07
N SER A 319 -8.99 14.53 -6.92
CA SER A 319 -9.33 15.62 -7.85
C SER A 319 -10.32 15.23 -8.95
N ARG A 320 -10.47 13.93 -9.26
CA ARG A 320 -11.34 13.44 -10.36
C ARG A 320 -12.47 12.56 -9.87
N VAL A 321 -12.86 12.69 -8.60
CA VAL A 321 -13.96 11.88 -8.03
C VAL A 321 -15.28 12.12 -8.74
N ALA A 322 -15.59 13.38 -9.07
CA ALA A 322 -16.79 13.71 -9.84
C ALA A 322 -16.80 13.03 -11.24
N ALA A 323 -15.65 12.99 -11.91
CA ALA A 323 -15.51 12.31 -13.20
C ALA A 323 -15.62 10.77 -13.09
N ALA A 324 -15.31 10.21 -11.92
CA ALA A 324 -15.47 8.78 -11.63
C ALA A 324 -16.91 8.39 -11.25
N GLY A 325 -17.87 9.34 -11.29
CA GLY A 325 -19.26 9.12 -10.94
C GLY A 325 -19.58 9.23 -9.45
N GLY A 326 -18.64 9.74 -8.64
CA GLY A 326 -18.84 10.01 -7.22
C GLY A 326 -19.30 11.45 -6.95
N ASP A 327 -19.92 11.66 -5.80
CA ASP A 327 -20.47 12.95 -5.40
C ASP A 327 -19.58 13.62 -4.35
N VAL A 328 -19.04 14.80 -4.66
CA VAL A 328 -18.20 15.57 -3.72
C VAL A 328 -19.09 16.46 -2.86
N ALA A 329 -19.08 16.20 -1.55
CA ALA A 329 -19.81 17.00 -0.56
C ALA A 329 -18.95 18.14 0.00
N VAL A 330 -17.70 17.83 0.35
CA VAL A 330 -16.75 18.81 0.89
C VAL A 330 -15.48 18.75 0.04
N PRO A 331 -15.14 19.82 -0.70
CA PRO A 331 -13.96 19.83 -1.56
C PRO A 331 -12.67 19.87 -0.74
N TRP A 332 -11.55 19.52 -1.38
CA TRP A 332 -10.26 19.45 -0.72
C TRP A 332 -9.86 20.81 -0.13
N LEU A 333 -9.61 20.82 1.17
CA LEU A 333 -8.95 21.91 1.86
C LEU A 333 -7.50 21.48 2.13
N PRO A 334 -6.49 22.24 1.68
CA PRO A 334 -5.11 22.01 2.05
C PRO A 334 -4.95 21.83 3.56
N PRO A 335 -4.28 20.77 4.04
CA PRO A 335 -3.91 20.63 5.43
C PRO A 335 -2.99 21.78 5.86
N PHE A 336 -3.23 22.31 7.05
CA PHE A 336 -2.41 23.32 7.68
C PHE A 336 -2.44 23.14 9.19
N SER A 337 -1.35 23.55 9.85
CA SER A 337 -1.20 23.57 11.30
C SER A 337 -0.72 24.95 11.67
N GLN A 338 -1.25 25.55 12.74
CA GLN A 338 -0.78 26.86 13.20
C GLN A 338 0.59 26.75 13.86
N LYS A 339 1.32 27.87 13.96
CA LYS A 339 2.66 27.87 14.54
C LYS A 339 2.60 27.55 16.03
N GLY A 340 3.48 26.67 16.50
CA GLY A 340 3.57 26.27 17.91
C GLY A 340 2.55 25.21 18.35
N ALA A 341 1.53 24.91 17.54
CA ALA A 341 0.70 23.72 17.73
C ALA A 341 1.52 22.43 17.50
N PRO A 342 1.12 21.29 18.10
CA PRO A 342 1.71 19.99 17.79
C PRO A 342 1.44 19.60 16.32
N TYR A 343 1.96 18.45 15.89
CA TYR A 343 1.59 17.93 14.58
C TYR A 343 0.10 17.57 14.53
N HIS A 344 -0.53 17.83 13.38
CA HIS A 344 -1.92 17.46 13.11
C HIS A 344 -1.97 16.09 12.43
N ARG A 345 -2.86 15.20 12.89
CA ARG A 345 -3.11 13.88 12.28
C ARG A 345 -4.20 14.00 11.22
N LEU A 346 -3.81 13.86 9.95
CA LEU A 346 -4.74 13.81 8.81
C LEU A 346 -5.09 12.35 8.53
N ALA A 347 -6.21 11.92 9.07
CA ALA A 347 -6.77 10.59 8.95
C ALA A 347 -7.64 10.48 7.69
N ILE A 348 -7.30 9.54 6.81
CA ILE A 348 -8.06 9.25 5.58
C ILE A 348 -8.82 7.95 5.79
N PHE A 349 -10.14 8.04 5.87
CA PHE A 349 -11.02 6.89 5.95
C PHE A 349 -11.69 6.60 4.62
N VAL A 350 -11.72 5.32 4.26
CA VAL A 350 -12.54 4.79 3.17
C VAL A 350 -13.64 3.97 3.81
N LEU A 351 -14.89 4.37 3.59
CA LEU A 351 -16.09 3.72 4.09
C LEU A 351 -16.85 3.07 2.94
N GLU A 352 -17.47 1.94 3.19
CA GLU A 352 -18.33 1.22 2.25
C GLU A 352 -19.79 1.37 2.69
N HIS A 353 -20.69 1.68 1.76
CA HIS A 353 -22.13 1.74 2.01
C HIS A 353 -22.90 0.98 0.92
N LYS A 354 -24.06 0.43 1.31
CA LYS A 354 -24.87 -0.42 0.42
C LYS A 354 -25.73 0.39 -0.54
N GLU A 355 -26.28 1.49 -0.06
CA GLU A 355 -27.22 2.33 -0.79
C GLU A 355 -26.58 3.66 -1.16
N ARG A 356 -27.09 4.31 -2.21
CA ARG A 356 -26.62 5.62 -2.61
C ARG A 356 -27.03 6.66 -1.56
N VAL A 357 -26.07 7.48 -1.14
CA VAL A 357 -26.27 8.54 -0.16
C VAL A 357 -26.68 9.83 -0.87
N ASP A 358 -27.62 10.58 -0.31
CA ASP A 358 -27.99 11.90 -0.84
C ASP A 358 -26.84 12.91 -0.64
N PRO A 359 -26.24 13.44 -1.74
CA PRO A 359 -25.13 14.36 -1.64
C PRO A 359 -25.51 15.74 -1.09
N GLU A 360 -26.75 16.20 -1.30
CA GLU A 360 -27.20 17.49 -0.78
C GLU A 360 -27.32 17.46 0.74
N ARG A 361 -27.84 16.36 1.29
CA ARG A 361 -27.87 16.12 2.72
C ARG A 361 -26.46 16.12 3.32
N LEU A 362 -25.48 15.49 2.66
CA LEU A 362 -24.09 15.51 3.13
C LEU A 362 -23.49 16.92 3.12
N LYS A 363 -23.77 17.71 2.06
CA LYS A 363 -23.34 19.11 1.99
C LYS A 363 -23.95 19.96 3.10
N LYS A 364 -25.24 19.79 3.38
CA LYS A 364 -25.94 20.50 4.45
C LYS A 364 -25.39 20.15 5.84
N LEU A 365 -25.09 18.88 6.09
CA LEU A 365 -24.60 18.42 7.39
C LEU A 365 -23.12 18.72 7.64
N TYR A 366 -22.27 18.62 6.61
CA TYR A 366 -20.81 18.65 6.78
C TYR A 366 -20.12 19.78 6.02
N GLY A 367 -20.88 20.65 5.34
CA GLY A 367 -20.33 21.78 4.58
C GLY A 367 -19.57 22.80 5.43
N GLY A 368 -19.91 22.90 6.73
CA GLY A 368 -19.21 23.77 7.68
C GLY A 368 -17.80 23.30 8.06
N ARG A 369 -17.42 22.05 7.74
CA ARG A 369 -16.12 21.41 8.00
C ARG A 369 -15.74 21.20 9.47
N ASP A 370 -15.92 22.20 10.32
CA ASP A 370 -15.53 22.18 11.73
C ASP A 370 -16.54 21.38 12.58
N GLY A 371 -16.07 20.86 13.71
CA GLY A 371 -16.87 19.97 14.58
C GLY A 371 -17.19 18.61 13.95
N PHE A 372 -16.43 18.18 12.93
CA PHE A 372 -16.75 16.98 12.17
C PHE A 372 -16.58 15.70 13.00
N ALA A 373 -17.65 14.90 13.11
CA ALA A 373 -17.61 13.61 13.78
C ALA A 373 -17.79 12.45 12.79
N LEU A 374 -16.75 11.62 12.62
CA LEU A 374 -16.79 10.44 11.75
C LEU A 374 -17.88 9.44 12.16
N ALA A 375 -18.13 9.29 13.46
CA ALA A 375 -19.22 8.45 13.97
C ALA A 375 -20.60 8.94 13.51
N SER A 376 -20.81 10.27 13.42
CA SER A 376 -22.04 10.86 12.90
C SER A 376 -22.21 10.53 11.42
N LEU A 377 -21.15 10.70 10.60
CA LEU A 377 -21.17 10.32 9.18
C LEU A 377 -21.51 8.83 9.01
N ARG A 378 -20.86 7.97 9.79
CA ARG A 378 -21.09 6.52 9.78
C ARG A 378 -22.56 6.18 10.06
N ASN A 379 -23.15 6.80 11.09
CA ASN A 379 -24.54 6.53 11.47
C ASN A 379 -25.53 7.10 10.44
N ALA A 380 -25.26 8.29 9.90
CA ALA A 380 -26.11 8.94 8.90
C ALA A 380 -26.15 8.18 7.56
N THR A 381 -25.04 7.54 7.19
CA THR A 381 -24.89 6.81 5.92
C THR A 381 -25.00 5.29 6.08
N GLN A 382 -25.08 4.79 7.31
CA GLN A 382 -24.94 3.37 7.66
C GLN A 382 -23.68 2.72 7.04
N ALA A 383 -22.63 3.51 6.82
CA ALA A 383 -21.41 3.04 6.17
C ALA A 383 -20.53 2.25 7.14
N ALA A 384 -19.78 1.27 6.64
CA ALA A 384 -18.76 0.55 7.40
C ALA A 384 -17.37 1.08 7.02
N PRO A 385 -16.51 1.46 7.98
CA PRO A 385 -15.13 1.82 7.66
C PRO A 385 -14.36 0.56 7.23
N VAL A 386 -13.76 0.59 6.03
CA VAL A 386 -13.07 -0.56 5.42
C VAL A 386 -11.59 -0.30 5.17
N GLY A 387 -11.22 0.92 4.83
CA GLY A 387 -9.85 1.29 4.48
C GLY A 387 -9.38 2.50 5.28
N PHE A 388 -8.06 2.59 5.49
CA PHE A 388 -7.46 3.70 6.21
C PHE A 388 -6.02 3.95 5.80
N ASN A 389 -5.66 5.22 5.75
CA ASN A 389 -4.28 5.68 5.75
C ASN A 389 -4.21 7.02 6.48
N MET A 390 -3.01 7.50 6.77
CA MET A 390 -2.82 8.80 7.38
C MET A 390 -1.49 9.41 6.99
N PHE A 391 -1.43 10.73 7.11
CA PHE A 391 -0.20 11.50 7.14
C PHE A 391 -0.34 12.56 8.22
N ARG A 392 0.75 13.27 8.51
CA ARG A 392 0.79 14.33 9.50
C ARG A 392 1.27 15.61 8.86
N THR A 393 0.88 16.74 9.43
CA THR A 393 1.34 18.06 9.02
C THR A 393 1.74 18.88 10.23
N VAL A 394 2.70 19.77 10.03
CA VAL A 394 3.20 20.72 11.05
C VAL A 394 3.30 22.08 10.41
N TRP A 395 3.43 23.13 11.22
CA TRP A 395 3.82 24.44 10.70
C TRP A 395 5.21 24.35 10.05
N ASP A 396 5.29 24.80 8.81
CA ASP A 396 6.53 24.90 8.03
C ASP A 396 6.65 26.28 7.36
N GLU A 397 7.73 26.48 6.60
CA GLU A 397 7.97 27.73 5.86
C GLU A 397 6.95 28.00 4.75
N GLY A 398 6.27 26.97 4.23
CA GLY A 398 5.27 27.08 3.17
C GLY A 398 3.86 27.37 3.67
N THR A 399 3.59 27.11 4.94
CA THR A 399 2.24 27.06 5.50
C THR A 399 1.52 28.39 5.36
N ALA A 400 2.19 29.51 5.71
CA ALA A 400 1.62 30.85 5.58
C ALA A 400 1.18 31.17 4.13
N ALA A 401 2.03 30.85 3.15
CA ALA A 401 1.74 31.09 1.73
C ALA A 401 0.64 30.16 1.17
N VAL A 402 0.51 28.93 1.70
CA VAL A 402 -0.62 28.05 1.38
C VAL A 402 -1.91 28.61 1.96
N MET A 403 -1.90 29.05 3.21
CA MET A 403 -3.06 29.65 3.87
C MET A 403 -3.54 30.91 3.13
N GLU A 404 -2.62 31.79 2.75
CA GLU A 404 -2.93 32.99 1.97
C GLU A 404 -3.58 32.68 0.61
N ARG A 405 -3.01 31.74 -0.17
CA ARG A 405 -3.53 31.34 -1.49
C ARG A 405 -4.94 30.75 -1.44
N HIS A 406 -5.30 30.13 -0.33
CA HIS A 406 -6.61 29.48 -0.13
C HIS A 406 -7.52 30.26 0.83
N ALA A 407 -7.18 31.51 1.16
CA ALA A 407 -7.92 32.40 2.05
C ALA A 407 -8.26 31.77 3.43
N ILE A 408 -7.30 31.03 3.99
CA ILE A 408 -7.42 30.36 5.28
C ILE A 408 -6.91 31.31 6.39
N PRO A 409 -7.73 31.62 7.41
CA PRO A 409 -7.33 32.52 8.50
C PRO A 409 -6.42 31.84 9.54
N GLY A 410 -5.73 32.65 10.36
CA GLY A 410 -4.97 32.19 11.52
C GLY A 410 -3.49 31.86 11.26
N ALA A 411 -2.92 32.34 10.16
CA ALA A 411 -1.49 32.18 9.87
C ALA A 411 -0.62 33.06 10.79
N GLU A 412 -1.19 34.16 11.28
CA GLU A 412 -0.64 35.13 12.21
C GLU A 412 -0.66 34.69 13.68
N VAL A 413 -1.32 33.57 13.98
CA VAL A 413 -1.48 33.05 15.34
C VAL A 413 -0.34 32.08 15.67
N GLU A 414 0.26 32.28 16.85
CA GLU A 414 1.30 31.39 17.38
C GLU A 414 0.93 30.90 18.79
N PHE A 415 0.85 29.59 18.95
CA PHE A 415 0.64 28.93 20.24
C PHE A 415 1.95 28.82 21.02
N LYS A 416 1.84 29.06 22.34
CA LYS A 416 2.92 28.84 23.29
C LYS A 416 2.47 27.79 24.29
N ARG A 417 3.43 27.03 24.80
CA ARG A 417 3.16 26.09 25.90
C ARG A 417 2.69 26.86 27.12
N GLU A 418 1.57 26.42 27.69
CA GLU A 418 1.09 26.96 28.95
C GLU A 418 2.15 26.76 30.04
N LYS A 419 2.33 27.79 30.87
CA LYS A 419 3.31 27.78 31.96
C LYS A 419 2.57 27.60 33.27
N TYR A 420 2.80 26.46 33.92
CA TYR A 420 2.33 26.23 35.28
C TYR A 420 3.38 26.73 36.27
N GLU A 421 3.07 27.80 36.99
CA GLU A 421 3.91 28.28 38.08
C GLU A 421 3.90 27.31 39.26
N SER A 422 4.91 27.40 40.12
CA SER A 422 4.95 26.55 41.31
C SER A 422 3.80 26.90 42.25
N LEU A 423 2.94 25.91 42.54
CA LEU A 423 1.88 26.04 43.55
C LEU A 423 2.44 26.20 44.98
N LYS A 424 3.75 25.99 45.17
CA LYS A 424 4.39 26.16 46.47
C LYS A 424 4.47 27.65 46.78
N PRO A 425 3.91 28.13 47.91
CA PRO A 425 4.02 29.53 48.27
C PRO A 425 5.48 29.89 48.47
N HIS A 426 5.81 31.15 48.20
CA HIS A 426 7.13 31.68 48.48
C HIS A 426 7.45 31.53 49.98
N ARG A 427 8.57 30.88 50.29
CA ARG A 427 9.06 30.69 51.66
C ARG A 427 10.39 31.41 51.84
N LYS A 428 10.62 31.95 53.03
CA LYS A 428 11.92 32.54 53.39
C LYS A 428 13.02 31.50 53.21
N ALA A 429 14.11 31.92 52.61
CA ALA A 429 15.28 31.08 52.42
C ALA A 429 15.78 30.57 53.78
N ARG A 430 15.99 29.26 53.87
CA ARG A 430 16.52 28.56 55.06
C ARG A 430 17.99 28.26 54.82
N GLY A 431 18.78 28.23 55.89
CA GLY A 431 20.23 28.11 55.85
C GLY A 431 20.91 29.20 56.66
N TRP A 432 22.11 28.93 57.18
CA TRP A 432 22.83 29.89 58.03
C TRP A 432 23.22 31.14 57.24
N GLU A 433 23.66 30.93 56.01
CA GLU A 433 24.08 31.92 55.03
C GLU A 433 22.87 32.71 54.51
N ALA A 434 21.78 32.00 54.20
CA ALA A 434 20.53 32.59 53.71
C ALA A 434 19.90 33.56 54.71
N LYS A 435 19.95 33.23 56.01
CA LYS A 435 19.45 34.10 57.09
C LYS A 435 20.30 35.37 57.32
N ARG A 436 21.53 35.41 56.81
CA ARG A 436 22.53 36.48 57.05
C ARG A 436 22.91 37.25 55.79
N GLN A 437 21.98 37.34 54.85
CA GLN A 437 22.15 38.07 53.58
C GLN A 437 21.93 39.58 53.70
N GLY A 438 21.32 40.05 54.80
CA GLY A 438 20.93 41.44 54.99
C GLY A 438 22.06 42.33 55.57
N PRO A 439 21.92 43.67 55.47
CA PRO A 439 22.96 44.63 55.86
C PRO A 439 23.42 44.53 57.32
N LYS A 440 22.57 44.02 58.22
CA LYS A 440 22.90 43.76 59.62
C LYS A 440 24.13 42.84 59.78
N TYR A 441 24.40 41.97 58.81
CA TYR A 441 25.50 41.00 58.87
C TYR A 441 26.61 41.32 57.86
N LYS A 442 26.81 42.60 57.51
CA LYS A 442 27.81 43.05 56.54
C LYS A 442 29.22 42.51 56.82
N PHE A 443 29.59 42.43 58.10
CA PHE A 443 30.88 41.87 58.54
C PHE A 443 31.05 40.36 58.25
N LEU A 444 29.96 39.63 58.00
CA LEU A 444 29.96 38.20 57.64
C LEU A 444 29.79 37.96 56.13
N GLU A 445 29.75 39.02 55.31
CA GLU A 445 29.51 38.91 53.86
C GLU A 445 30.52 38.01 53.15
N LYS A 446 31.76 37.92 53.65
CA LYS A 446 32.79 37.03 53.09
C LYS A 446 32.39 35.55 53.11
N TYR A 447 31.48 35.14 54.01
CA TYR A 447 30.98 33.77 54.11
C TYR A 447 29.60 33.59 53.47
N THR A 448 28.83 34.69 53.31
CA THR A 448 27.43 34.61 52.88
C THR A 448 27.21 35.04 51.43
N LYS A 449 28.10 35.85 50.85
CA LYS A 449 28.01 36.33 49.46
C LYS A 449 28.99 35.57 48.56
N ARG A 450 28.64 35.47 47.27
CA ARG A 450 29.47 34.82 46.22
C ARG A 450 29.86 33.37 46.59
N ILE A 451 28.92 32.64 47.17
CA ILE A 451 29.05 31.20 47.43
C ILE A 451 29.06 30.46 46.08
N ALA A 452 29.97 29.49 45.93
CA ALA A 452 30.25 28.77 44.68
C ALA A 452 29.13 27.81 44.25
#